data_AF-J3HKW8-F1
#
_entry.id   AF-J3HKW8-F1
#
_cell.length_a   1.000
_cell.length_b   1.000
_cell.length_c   1.000
_cell.angle_alpha   90.00
_cell.angle_beta   90.00
_cell.angle_gamma   90.00
#
_symmetry.space_group_name_H-M   'P 1'
#
loop_
_entity.id
_entity.type
_entity.pdbx_description
1 polymer ?
#
loop_
_entity_poly.entity_id
_entity_poly.type
_entity_poly.pdbx_seq_one_letter_code
_entity_poly.pdbx_strand_id
1 'polypeptide(L)' 'MNMMTLPAIVGISFGVAIVMAFSKKSREQSGLKRLLNFVIGFVAMLAVLIAINFGIYYSNQP' A
#
# COMPACT_ATOMS: atom_id res chain seq x y z
N MET A 1 10.98 13.33 -13.89
CA MET A 1 10.88 12.85 -12.49
C MET A 1 11.36 11.41 -12.42
N ASN A 2 12.00 10.97 -11.32
CA ASN A 2 12.44 9.57 -11.19
C ASN A 2 11.25 8.67 -10.83
N MET A 3 11.03 7.58 -11.56
CA MET A 3 9.94 6.63 -11.29
C MET A 3 10.19 5.85 -10.00
N MET A 4 9.12 5.50 -9.27
CA MET A 4 9.26 4.60 -8.13
C MET A 4 9.57 3.18 -8.60
N THR A 5 10.53 2.53 -7.95
CA THR A 5 10.88 1.14 -8.24
C THR A 5 9.82 0.19 -7.66
N LEU A 6 9.56 -0.93 -8.33
CA LEU A 6 8.62 -1.95 -7.85
C LEU A 6 8.92 -2.42 -6.41
N PRO A 7 10.18 -2.67 -6.00
CA PRO A 7 10.50 -3.02 -4.61
C PRO A 7 10.11 -1.93 -3.61
N ALA A 8 10.27 -0.65 -3.98
CA ALA A 8 9.89 0.46 -3.11
C ALA A 8 8.36 0.54 -2.95
N ILE A 9 7.61 0.38 -4.03
CA ILE A 9 6.13 0.36 -4.00
C ILE A 9 5.63 -0.77 -3.10
N VAL A 10 6.18 -1.98 -3.26
CA VAL A 10 5.83 -3.14 -2.43
C VAL A 10 6.20 -2.91 -0.96
N GLY A 11 7.41 -2.43 -0.69
CA GLY A 11 7.88 -2.17 0.67
C GLY A 11 7.05 -1.12 1.41
N ILE A 12 6.70 0.00 0.75
CA ILE A 12 5.86 1.05 1.32
C ILE A 12 4.46 0.50 1.60
N SER A 13 3.87 -0.21 0.63
CA SER A 13 2.55 -0.81 0.78
C SER A 13 2.51 -1.79 1.95
N PHE A 14 3.55 -2.60 2.11
CA PHE A 14 3.68 -3.58 3.18
C PHE A 14 3.79 -2.88 4.55
N GLY A 15 4.64 -1.87 4.67
CA GLY A 15 4.79 -1.08 5.90
C GLY A 15 3.48 -0.42 6.34
N VAL A 16 2.76 0.21 5.41
CA VAL A 16 1.45 0.83 5.69
C VAL A 16 0.43 -0.20 6.14
N ALA A 17 0.39 -1.36 5.46
CA ALA A 17 -0.53 -2.44 5.82
C ALA A 17 -0.24 -3.02 7.21
N ILE A 18 1.03 -3.19 7.61
CA ILE A 18 1.41 -3.60 8.95
C ILE A 18 0.91 -2.58 9.98
N VAL A 19 1.18 -1.29 9.76
CA VAL A 19 0.76 -0.23 10.70
C VAL A 19 -0.77 -0.21 10.85
N MET A 20 -1.52 -0.37 9.76
CA MET A 20 -2.98 -0.46 9.80
C MET A 20 -3.45 -1.70 10.57
N ALA A 21 -2.88 -2.87 10.28
CA ALA A 21 -3.25 -4.13 10.92
C ALA A 21 -2.86 -4.16 12.42
N PHE A 22 -1.83 -3.44 12.84
CA PHE A 22 -1.34 -3.38 14.23
C PHE A 22 -1.81 -2.13 14.98
N SER A 23 -2.59 -1.26 14.35
CA SER A 23 -3.14 -0.07 15.00
C SER A 23 -4.06 -0.44 16.16
N LYS A 24 -4.14 0.43 17.18
CA LYS A 24 -4.93 0.24 18.41
C LYS A 24 -6.39 -0.14 18.11
N LYS A 25 -6.96 0.39 17.02
CA LYS A 25 -8.32 0.11 16.53
C LYS A 25 -8.51 -1.32 15.97
N SER A 26 -7.44 -1.95 15.50
CA SER A 26 -7.47 -3.32 14.95
C SER A 26 -7.07 -4.38 15.99
N ARG A 27 -6.66 -3.96 17.20
CA ARG A 27 -6.18 -4.83 18.28
C ARG A 27 -7.30 -5.60 18.99
N GLU A 28 -8.52 -5.07 18.96
CA GLU A 28 -9.74 -5.72 19.50
C GLU A 28 -10.42 -6.65 18.49
N GLN A 29 -9.92 -6.70 17.25
CA GLN A 29 -10.49 -7.53 16.19
C GLN A 29 -9.89 -8.94 16.20
N SER A 30 -10.68 -9.94 15.80
CA SER A 30 -10.18 -11.31 15.65
C SER A 30 -9.02 -11.38 14.64
N GLY A 31 -8.11 -12.35 14.82
CA GLY A 31 -6.94 -12.53 13.94
C GLY A 31 -7.30 -12.59 12.45
N LEU A 32 -8.46 -13.15 12.10
CA LEU A 32 -8.95 -13.21 10.73
C LEU A 32 -9.34 -11.82 10.19
N LYS A 33 -10.05 -10.99 10.97
CA LYS A 33 -10.40 -9.61 10.57
C LYS A 33 -9.16 -8.74 10.43
N ARG A 34 -8.16 -8.96 11.29
CA ARG A 34 -6.88 -8.28 11.24
C ARG A 34 -6.08 -8.63 9.98
N LEU A 35 -6.06 -9.91 9.60
CA LEU A 35 -5.46 -10.36 8.34
C LEU A 35 -6.21 -9.77 7.13
N LEU A 36 -7.54 -9.74 7.18
CA LEU A 36 -8.35 -9.12 6.12
C LEU A 36 -8.02 -7.63 5.95
N ASN A 37 -7.95 -6.89 7.07
CA ASN A 37 -7.57 -5.47 7.05
C ASN A 37 -6.15 -5.26 6.53
N PHE A 38 -5.22 -6.15 6.86
CA PHE A 38 -3.87 -6.14 6.32
C PHE A 38 -3.88 -6.27 4.79
N VAL A 39 -4.54 -7.30 4.26
CA VAL A 39 -4.60 -7.57 2.82
C VAL A 39 -5.30 -6.41 2.09
N ILE A 40 -6.41 -5.91 2.61
CA ILE A 40 -7.14 -4.78 2.02
C ILE A 40 -6.26 -3.52 2.02
N GLY A 41 -5.61 -3.20 3.15
CA GLY A 41 -4.72 -2.03 3.24
C GLY A 41 -3.52 -2.14 2.32
N PHE A 42 -2.94 -3.34 2.21
CA PHE A 42 -1.82 -3.62 1.31
C PHE A 42 -2.21 -3.43 -0.16
N VAL A 43 -3.31 -4.05 -0.59
CA VAL A 43 -3.79 -3.96 -1.98
C VAL A 43 -4.22 -2.54 -2.32
N ALA A 44 -4.91 -1.85 -1.41
CA ALA A 44 -5.30 -0.46 -1.61
C ALA A 44 -4.08 0.46 -1.79
N MET A 45 -3.06 0.32 -0.94
CA MET A 45 -1.85 1.13 -1.04
C MET A 45 -1.03 0.79 -2.30
N LEU A 46 -0.96 -0.49 -2.67
CA LEU A 46 -0.35 -0.93 -3.93
C LEU A 46 -1.02 -0.27 -5.14
N ALA A 47 -2.34 -0.30 -5.19
CA ALA A 47 -3.11 0.28 -6.29
C ALA A 47 -2.87 1.80 -6.39
N VAL A 48 -2.85 2.51 -5.26
CA VAL A 48 -2.57 3.95 -5.22
C VAL A 48 -1.17 4.26 -5.73
N LEU A 49 -0.14 3.56 -5.23
CA LEU A 49 1.24 3.82 -5.63
C LEU A 49 1.49 3.45 -7.09
N ILE A 50 0.87 2.37 -7.60
CA ILE A 50 0.92 2.02 -9.02
C ILE A 50 0.24 3.11 -9.87
N ALA A 51 -0.95 3.57 -9.47
CA ALA A 51 -1.68 4.62 -10.18
C ALA A 51 -0.89 5.93 -10.22
N ILE A 52 -0.27 6.33 -9.11
CA ILE A 52 0.62 7.50 -9.04
C ILE A 52 1.82 7.31 -9.97
N ASN A 53 2.48 6.14 -9.93
CA ASN A 53 3.62 5.86 -10.80
C ASN A 53 3.22 5.90 -12.29
N PHE A 54 2.03 5.40 -12.64
CA PHE A 54 1.45 5.50 -13.98
C PHE A 54 1.15 6.94 -14.41
N GLY A 55 0.56 7.74 -13.52
CA GLY A 55 0.28 9.16 -13.79
C GLY A 55 1.57 9.97 -13.98
N ILE A 56 2.61 9.69 -13.20
CA ILE A 56 3.94 10.28 -13.38
C ILE A 56 4.53 9.83 -14.71
N TYR A 57 4.43 8.54 -15.07
CA TYR A 57 4.91 8.05 -16.36
C TYR A 57 4.25 8.79 -17.53
N TYR A 58 2.92 8.89 -17.55
CA TYR A 58 2.18 9.54 -18.64
C TYR A 58 2.43 11.05 -18.70
N SER A 59 2.50 11.74 -17.56
CA SER A 59 2.79 13.18 -17.53
C SER A 59 4.22 13.55 -17.89
N ASN A 60 5.16 12.59 -17.82
CA ASN A 60 6.55 12.78 -18.26
C ASN A 60 6.80 12.19 -19.67
N GLN A 61 5.78 11.64 -20.35
CA GLN A 61 5.90 11.30 -21.77
C GLN A 61 5.82 12.60 -22.59
N PRO A 62 6.79 12.85 -23.50
CA PRO A 62 6.78 14.01 -24.38
C PRO A 62 5.68 13.95 -25.44
#